data_AF-A0AA86MZ52-F1
#
_entry.id   AF-A0AA86MZ52-F1
#
_cell.length_a   1.000
_cell.length_b   1.000
_cell.length_c   1.000
_cell.angle_alpha   90.00
_cell.angle_beta   90.00
_cell.angle_gamma   90.00
#
_symmetry.space_group_name_H-M   'P 1'
#
loop_
_entity.id
_entity.type
_entity.pdbx_description
1 polymer ?
#
loop_
_entity_poly.entity_id
_entity_poly.type
_entity_poly.pdbx_seq_one_letter_code
_entity_poly.pdbx_strand_id
1 'polypeptide(L)' 'MTCERCNGLMVSEQICDLRGTSGDLSVDGYRCLLCGDVVDKTILANRRCSSETVEPPTVYSPPMPRLVAA' A
#
# COMPACT_ATOMS: atom_id res chain seq x y z
N MET A 1 -7.71 -13.93 12.71
CA MET A 1 -6.60 -12.99 12.39
C MET A 1 -6.74 -11.79 13.30
N THR A 2 -5.64 -11.27 13.83
CA THR A 2 -5.62 -10.12 14.75
C THR A 2 -4.78 -9.01 14.12
N CYS A 3 -5.24 -7.76 14.21
CA CYS A 3 -4.54 -6.62 13.61
C CYS A 3 -3.23 -6.32 14.35
N GLU A 4 -2.11 -6.29 13.62
CA GLU A 4 -0.77 -6.02 14.19
C GLU A 4 -0.64 -4.60 14.77
N ARG A 5 -1.48 -3.65 14.33
CA ARG A 5 -1.42 -2.25 14.78
C ARG A 5 -2.15 -2.00 16.11
N CYS A 6 -3.26 -2.67 16.34
CA CYS A 6 -4.16 -2.35 17.46
C CYS A 6 -4.70 -3.57 18.23
N ASN A 7 -4.29 -4.77 17.85
CA ASN A 7 -4.81 -6.04 18.36
C ASN A 7 -6.33 -6.24 18.14
N GLY A 8 -6.94 -5.46 17.24
CA GLY A 8 -8.35 -5.55 16.90
C GLY A 8 -8.71 -6.73 15.99
N LEU A 9 -10.00 -7.00 15.86
CA LEU A 9 -10.53 -8.03 14.97
C LEU A 9 -10.29 -7.66 13.50
N MET A 10 -9.75 -8.60 12.73
CA MET A 10 -9.67 -8.50 11.28
C MET A 10 -10.71 -9.42 10.63
N VAL A 11 -11.45 -8.88 9.67
CA VAL A 11 -12.51 -9.59 8.93
C VAL A 11 -12.15 -9.62 7.46
N SER A 12 -12.49 -10.73 6.79
CA SER A 12 -12.30 -10.88 5.34
C SER A 12 -13.21 -9.93 4.58
N GLU A 13 -12.68 -9.26 3.56
CA GLU A 13 -13.40 -8.30 2.73
C GLU A 13 -12.91 -8.40 1.29
N GLN A 14 -13.80 -8.20 0.32
CA GLN A 14 -13.44 -8.02 -1.07
C GLN A 14 -13.18 -6.54 -1.33
N ILE A 15 -11.93 -6.20 -1.68
CA ILE A 15 -11.49 -4.84 -1.95
C ILE A 15 -11.57 -4.60 -3.45
N CYS A 16 -12.45 -3.70 -3.88
CA CYS A 16 -12.69 -3.42 -5.31
C CYS A 16 -12.09 -2.08 -5.72
N ASP A 17 -11.31 -2.06 -6.80
CA ASP A 17 -10.94 -0.82 -7.46
C ASP A 17 -12.11 -0.34 -8.35
N LEU A 18 -12.92 0.58 -7.80
CA LEU A 18 -14.07 1.17 -8.50
C LEU A 18 -13.66 2.12 -9.65
N ARG A 19 -12.38 2.44 -9.81
CA ARG A 19 -11.88 3.40 -10.82
C ARG A 19 -10.99 2.76 -11.89
N GLY A 20 -10.80 1.45 -11.85
CA GLY A 20 -9.80 0.75 -12.65
C GLY A 20 -10.06 0.81 -14.17
N THR A 21 -9.08 1.37 -14.90
CA THR A 21 -8.96 1.42 -16.37
C THR A 21 -8.83 0.04 -17.05
N SER A 22 -8.85 -1.05 -16.28
CA SER A 22 -8.69 -2.43 -16.76
C SER A 22 -9.49 -3.34 -15.82
N GLY A 23 -10.35 -4.18 -16.40
CA GLY A 23 -11.52 -4.79 -15.74
C GLY A 23 -11.31 -5.49 -14.40
N ASP A 24 -12.40 -5.48 -13.61
CA ASP A 24 -12.68 -6.29 -12.41
C ASP A 24 -11.47 -6.67 -11.55
N LEU A 25 -10.78 -5.66 -11.00
CA LEU A 25 -9.73 -5.87 -10.00
C LEU A 25 -10.32 -5.83 -8.60
N SER A 26 -11.12 -6.85 -8.27
CA SER A 26 -11.46 -7.15 -6.88
C SER A 26 -10.41 -8.09 -6.28
N VAL A 27 -9.88 -7.74 -5.11
CA VAL A 27 -8.88 -8.55 -4.40
C VAL A 27 -9.42 -8.92 -3.02
N ASP A 28 -9.26 -10.19 -2.65
CA ASP A 28 -9.56 -10.62 -1.28
C ASP A 28 -8.49 -10.11 -0.30
N GLY A 29 -8.96 -9.46 0.76
CA GLY A 29 -8.11 -8.95 1.83
C GLY A 29 -8.78 -9.02 3.18
N TYR A 30 -8.16 -8.39 4.17
CA TYR A 30 -8.68 -8.25 5.52
C TYR A 30 -8.68 -6.79 5.94
N ARG A 31 -9.76 -6.36 6.60
CA ARG A 31 -9.85 -5.04 7.25
C ARG A 31 -9.99 -5.20 8.75
N CYS A 32 -9.25 -4.39 9.50
CA CYS A 32 -9.48 -4.24 10.93
C CYS A 32 -10.71 -3.36 11.19
N LEU A 33 -11.67 -3.84 11.98
CA LEU A 33 -12.88 -3.08 12.33
C LEU A 33 -12.63 -1.94 13.33
N LEU A 34 -11.47 -1.94 14.03
CA LEU A 34 -11.15 -0.91 15.02
C LEU A 34 -10.32 0.24 14.45
N CYS A 35 -9.22 -0.06 13.75
CA CYS A 35 -8.29 0.96 13.26
C CYS A 35 -8.32 1.15 11.74
N GLY A 36 -9.06 0.31 11.01
CA GLY A 36 -9.15 0.39 9.56
C GLY A 36 -7.91 -0.11 8.80
N ASP A 37 -6.92 -0.74 9.44
CA ASP A 37 -5.78 -1.33 8.72
C ASP A 37 -6.27 -2.38 7.71
N VAL A 38 -5.74 -2.29 6.50
CA VAL A 38 -6.08 -3.17 5.39
C VAL A 38 -4.84 -3.93 4.95
N VAL A 39 -4.97 -5.24 4.80
CA VAL A 39 -3.91 -6.10 4.28
C VAL A 39 -4.48 -7.09 3.27
N ASP A 40 -3.75 -7.30 2.19
CA ASP A 40 -3.92 -8.42 1.28
C ASP A 40 -2.60 -9.22 1.20
N LYS A 41 -2.56 -10.26 0.38
CA LYS A 41 -1.35 -11.08 0.19
C LYS A 41 -0.16 -10.25 -0.31
N THR A 42 -0.39 -9.27 -1.18
CA THR A 42 0.62 -8.40 -1.79
C THR A 42 1.18 -7.41 -0.77
N ILE A 43 0.32 -6.76 0.03
CA ILE A 43 0.71 -5.87 1.12
C ILE A 43 1.56 -6.63 2.13
N LEU A 44 1.18 -7.84 2.52
CA LEU A 44 1.97 -8.66 3.45
C LEU A 44 3.30 -9.11 2.85
N ALA A 45 3.35 -9.43 1.55
CA ALA A 45 4.60 -9.74 0.86
C ALA A 45 5.54 -8.52 0.84
N ASN A 46 5.02 -7.34 0.52
CA ASN A 46 5.78 -6.10 0.47
C ASN A 46 6.30 -5.72 1.86
N ARG A 47 5.47 -5.82 2.91
CA ARG A 47 5.89 -5.54 4.30
C ARG A 47 7.05 -6.45 4.75
N ARG A 48 7.02 -7.73 4.38
CA ARG A 48 8.12 -8.68 4.66
C ARG A 48 9.40 -8.28 3.94
N CYS A 49 9.31 -7.99 2.64
CA CYS A 49 10.46 -7.56 1.84
C CYS A 49 11.08 -6.24 2.35
N SER A 50 10.25 -5.27 2.75
CA SER A 50 10.74 -3.98 3.27
C SER A 50 11.39 -4.05 4.66
N SER A 51 11.21 -5.14 5.41
CA SER A 51 11.89 -5.36 6.69
C SER A 51 13.34 -5.84 6.53
N GLU A 52 13.72 -6.30 5.34
CA GLU A 52 15.12 -6.53 4.94
C GLU A 52 15.66 -5.23 4.32
N THR A 53 16.29 -4.39 5.14
CA THR A 53 17.10 -3.20 4.77
C THR A 53 16.91 -2.71 3.33
N VAL A 54 15.86 -1.92 3.10
CA VAL A 54 15.70 -1.20 1.83
C VAL A 54 16.75 -0.10 1.79
N GLU A 55 17.82 -0.30 1.01
CA GLU A 55 18.62 0.84 0.54
C GLU A 55 17.65 1.81 -0.15
N PRO A 56 17.65 3.10 0.23
CA PRO A 56 16.69 4.05 -0.30
C PRO A 56 16.82 4.06 -1.83
N PRO A 57 15.70 4.00 -2.59
CA PRO A 57 15.78 4.14 -4.03
C PRO A 57 16.41 5.51 -4.29
N THR A 58 17.54 5.52 -4.98
CA THR A 58 18.18 6.75 -5.45
C THR A 58 17.25 7.40 -6.46
N VAL A 59 16.31 8.19 -5.95
CA VAL A 59 15.46 9.06 -6.77
C VAL A 59 16.40 10.09 -7.37
N TYR A 60 16.92 9.80 -8.56
CA TYR A 60 17.63 10.79 -9.34
C TYR A 60 16.57 11.79 -9.83
N SER A 61 16.34 12.84 -9.05
CA SER A 61 15.59 14.00 -9.48
C SER A 61 16.51 14.84 -10.37
N PRO A 62 16.33 14.86 -11.71
CA PRO A 62 17.09 15.78 -12.54
C PRO A 62 16.80 17.21 -12.08
N PRO A 63 17.81 18.10 -12.02
CA PRO A 63 17.61 19.48 -11.59
C PRO A 63 16.61 20.15 -12.54
N MET A 64 15.48 20.60 -12.00
CA MET A 64 14.51 21.41 -12.72
C MET A 64 15.23 22.66 -13.25
N PRO A 65 15.24 22.93 -14.57
CA PRO A 65 15.81 24.16 -15.09
C PRO A 65 15.00 25.32 -14.54
N ARG A 66 15.67 26.18 -13.78
CA ARG A 66 15.08 27.39 -13.20
C ARG A 66 14.66 28.29 -14.36
N LEU A 67 13.34 28.45 -14.56
CA LEU A 67 12.82 29.38 -15.55
C LEU A 67 13.21 30.80 -15.12
N VAL A 68 14.17 31.40 -15.82
CA VAL A 68 14.57 32.80 -15.59
C VAL A 68 13.54 33.66 -16.30
N ALA A 69 12.76 34.43 -15.53
CA ALA A 69 11.90 35.46 -16.10
C ALA A 69 12.79 36.56 -16.72
N ALA A 70 12.38 36.99 -17.92
CA ALA A 70 13.10 37.90 -18.83
C ALA A 70 13.43 39.27 -18.22
#